data_AF-A0A9C9X0J5-F1
#
_entry.id   AF-A0A9C9X0J5-F1
#
_cell.length_a   1.000
_cell.length_b   1.000
_cell.length_c   1.000
_cell.angle_alpha   90.00
_cell.angle_beta   90.00
_cell.angle_gamma   90.00
#
_symmetry.space_group_name_H-M   'P 1'
#
loop_
_entity.id
_entity.type
_entity.pdbx_description
1 polymer ?
#
loop_
_entity_poly.entity_id
_entity_poly.type
_entity_poly.pdbx_seq_one_letter_code
_entity_poly.pdbx_strand_id
1 'polypeptide(L)'
;MMRKIWTVVLGLLTTMLIFSMALGQERTSEGKTEWDDGIIKFKSQDGKFQTRFDVRMSGKFWIVSDESQMIYRWSKKNDVNEQYSLPINKAEGVAYNAINGRLYAVSDSEARMYVFSINGG
;
A
#
# COMPACT_ATOMS: atom_id res chain seq x y z
N MET A 1 37.31 26.60 -41.01
CA MET A 1 36.74 25.24 -41.13
C MET A 1 36.45 24.61 -39.77
N MET A 2 37.38 24.65 -38.80
CA MET A 2 37.22 24.08 -37.45
C MET A 2 36.04 24.61 -36.60
N ARG A 3 35.73 25.91 -36.64
CA ARG A 3 34.63 26.48 -35.84
C ARG A 3 33.25 25.92 -36.18
N LYS A 4 32.98 25.62 -37.46
CA LYS A 4 31.68 25.07 -37.91
C LYS A 4 31.48 23.63 -37.43
N ILE A 5 32.56 22.86 -37.32
CA ILE A 5 32.53 21.47 -36.82
C ILE A 5 32.14 21.45 -35.34
N TRP A 6 32.71 22.35 -34.53
CA TRP A 6 32.38 22.45 -33.10
C TRP A 6 30.93 22.83 -32.83
N THR A 7 30.34 23.72 -33.65
CA THR A 7 28.93 24.11 -33.49
C THR A 7 27.98 22.95 -33.77
N VAL A 8 28.29 22.12 -34.76
CA VAL A 8 27.49 20.93 -35.10
C VAL A 8 27.60 19.86 -34.01
N VAL A 9 28.80 19.64 -33.47
CA VAL A 9 29.04 18.67 -32.38
C VAL A 9 28.29 19.09 -31.11
N LEU A 10 28.30 20.37 -30.76
CA LEU A 10 27.62 20.89 -29.57
C LEU A 10 26.08 20.80 -29.71
N GLY A 11 25.56 21.02 -30.92
CA GLY A 11 24.14 20.85 -31.24
C GLY A 11 23.66 19.40 -31.11
N LEU A 12 24.49 18.43 -31.52
CA LEU A 12 24.18 17.00 -31.36
C LEU A 12 24.21 16.54 -29.90
N LEU A 13 25.16 17.04 -29.11
CA LEU A 13 25.25 16.73 -27.67
C LEU A 13 24.04 17.24 -26.90
N THR A 14 23.57 18.45 -27.23
CA THR A 14 22.41 19.06 -26.57
C THR A 14 21.10 18.36 -26.93
N THR A 15 20.92 17.93 -28.19
CA THR A 15 19.73 17.16 -28.57
C THR A 15 19.72 15.76 -27.96
N MET A 16 20.88 15.09 -27.85
CA MET A 16 20.97 13.81 -27.12
C MET A 16 20.61 13.97 -25.65
N LEU A 17 21.04 15.06 -25.00
CA LEU A 17 20.73 15.31 -23.59
C LEU A 17 19.22 15.52 -23.37
N ILE A 18 18.57 16.33 -24.21
CA ILE A 18 17.13 16.61 -24.13
C ILE A 18 16.32 15.33 -24.40
N PHE A 19 16.74 14.51 -25.37
CA PHE A 19 16.08 13.24 -25.67
C PHE A 19 16.19 12.25 -24.49
N SER A 20 17.33 12.22 -23.79
CA SER A 20 17.52 11.36 -22.62
C SER A 20 16.64 11.74 -21.42
N MET A 21 16.31 13.04 -21.27
CA MET A 21 15.40 13.53 -20.23
C MET A 21 13.93 13.29 -20.59
N ALA A 22 13.58 13.30 -21.88
CA ALA A 22 12.22 13.05 -22.36
C ALA A 22 11.83 11.57 -22.28
N LEU A 23 12.79 10.65 -22.30
CA LEU A 23 12.60 9.22 -22.03
C LEU A 23 12.50 8.93 -20.52
N GLY A 24 11.81 9.80 -19.78
CA GLY A 24 11.47 9.60 -18.37
C GLY A 24 10.81 8.23 -18.21
N GLN A 25 11.59 7.31 -17.65
CA GLN A 25 11.27 5.91 -17.51
C GLN A 25 9.98 5.73 -16.69
N GLU A 26 8.93 5.15 -17.28
CA GLU A 26 7.79 4.65 -16.52
C GLU A 26 8.33 3.65 -15.50
N ARG A 27 8.25 4.00 -14.21
CA ARG A 27 8.69 3.13 -13.12
C ARG A 27 7.55 2.18 -12.75
N THR A 28 7.28 1.19 -13.59
CA THR A 28 6.58 0.00 -13.11
C THR A 28 7.62 -0.87 -12.41
N SER A 29 7.82 -0.65 -11.11
CA SER A 29 8.67 -1.53 -10.32
C SER A 29 7.91 -2.82 -10.06
N GLU A 30 8.33 -3.92 -10.67
CA GLU A 30 7.81 -5.24 -10.33
C GLU A 30 8.03 -5.51 -8.83
N GLY A 31 7.00 -6.02 -8.17
CA GLY A 31 7.01 -6.32 -6.74
C GLY A 31 7.30 -7.79 -6.46
N LYS A 32 7.68 -8.10 -5.22
CA LYS A 32 7.77 -9.46 -4.69
C LYS A 32 6.72 -9.66 -3.60
N THR A 33 6.15 -10.86 -3.59
CA THR A 33 5.20 -11.31 -2.58
C THR A 33 5.87 -12.37 -1.72
N GLU A 34 5.87 -12.15 -0.40
CA GLU A 34 6.43 -13.09 0.58
C GLU A 34 5.35 -13.48 1.60
N TRP A 35 5.36 -14.75 2.01
CA TRP A 35 4.52 -15.29 3.06
C TRP A 35 5.33 -15.46 4.34
N ASP A 36 4.82 -14.92 5.45
CA ASP A 36 5.46 -15.01 6.77
C ASP A 36 4.39 -15.13 7.86
N ASP A 37 4.24 -16.33 8.44
CA ASP A 37 3.29 -16.64 9.52
C ASP A 37 1.86 -16.11 9.30
N GLY A 38 1.33 -16.34 8.10
CA GLY A 38 -0.02 -15.90 7.71
C GLY A 38 -0.06 -14.47 7.18
N ILE A 39 1.02 -13.70 7.22
CA ILE A 39 1.06 -12.35 6.64
C ILE A 39 1.61 -12.45 5.22
N ILE A 40 0.81 -12.01 4.24
CA ILE A 40 1.28 -11.69 2.90
C ILE A 40 1.91 -10.30 2.95
N LYS A 41 3.16 -10.20 2.55
CA LYS A 41 3.89 -8.93 2.42
C LYS A 41 4.13 -8.66 0.94
N PHE A 42 3.79 -7.46 0.51
CA PHE A 42 4.16 -6.96 -0.82
C PHE A 42 5.26 -5.93 -0.65
N LYS A 43 6.33 -6.07 -1.43
CA LYS A 43 7.44 -5.12 -1.45
C LYS A 43 7.87 -4.85 -2.88
N SER A 44 8.01 -3.59 -3.27
CA SER A 44 8.65 -3.24 -4.54
C SER A 44 10.12 -3.66 -4.51
N GLN A 45 10.69 -4.01 -5.67
CA GLN A 45 12.10 -4.43 -5.74
C GLN A 45 13.08 -3.34 -5.28
N ASP A 46 12.72 -2.07 -5.46
CA ASP A 46 13.48 -0.92 -4.97
C ASP A 46 13.24 -0.60 -3.48
N GLY A 47 12.34 -1.33 -2.82
CA GLY A 47 12.00 -1.18 -1.41
C GLY A 47 11.23 0.09 -1.05
N LYS A 48 10.84 0.91 -2.03
CA LYS A 48 10.14 2.18 -1.78
C LYS A 48 8.67 2.00 -1.40
N PHE A 49 8.05 0.91 -1.83
CA PHE A 49 6.66 0.59 -1.53
C PHE A 49 6.58 -0.73 -0.80
N GLN A 50 5.84 -0.75 0.30
CA GLN A 50 5.58 -1.95 1.08
C GLN A 50 4.16 -1.90 1.64
N THR A 51 3.43 -3.01 1.52
CA THR A 51 2.14 -3.18 2.22
C THR A 51 2.05 -4.60 2.79
N ARG A 52 1.18 -4.77 3.79
CA ARG A 52 1.03 -6.03 4.54
C ARG A 52 -0.44 -6.43 4.58
N PHE A 53 -0.70 -7.71 4.45
CA PHE A 53 -2.03 -8.28 4.48
C PHE A 53 -2.03 -9.53 5.38
N ASP A 54 -2.78 -9.53 6.48
CA ASP A 54 -2.88 -10.66 7.42
C ASP A 54 -3.89 -11.69 6.91
N VAL A 55 -3.42 -12.86 6.49
CA VAL A 55 -4.19 -14.05 6.11
C VAL A 55 -4.26 -15.04 7.26
N ARG A 56 -5.44 -15.07 7.88
CA ARG A 56 -5.79 -16.07 8.89
C ARG A 56 -6.47 -17.27 8.25
N MET A 57 -6.17 -18.47 8.77
CA MET A 57 -6.66 -19.76 8.25
C MET A 57 -8.18 -19.93 8.23
N SER A 58 -8.95 -19.00 8.82
CA SER A 58 -10.42 -18.99 8.74
C SER A 58 -10.96 -18.35 7.45
N GLY A 59 -10.11 -17.77 6.60
CA GLY A 59 -10.50 -17.13 5.35
C GLY A 59 -11.36 -15.87 5.52
N LYS A 60 -11.35 -15.29 6.72
CA LYS A 60 -12.02 -14.03 7.06
C LYS A 60 -10.98 -12.98 7.43
N PHE A 61 -11.19 -11.79 6.92
CA PHE A 61 -10.25 -10.67 7.00
C PHE A 61 -10.96 -9.47 7.60
N TRP A 62 -10.27 -8.79 8.50
CA TRP A 62 -10.63 -7.45 8.91
C TRP A 62 -9.71 -6.49 8.18
N ILE A 63 -10.30 -5.52 7.48
CA ILE A 63 -9.58 -4.54 6.66
C ILE A 63 -9.99 -3.17 7.17
N VAL A 64 -9.02 -2.28 7.34
CA VAL A 64 -9.25 -0.87 7.65
C VAL A 64 -8.89 -0.03 6.42
N SER A 65 -9.66 1.03 6.15
CA SER A 65 -9.38 1.99 5.10
C SER A 65 -9.41 3.40 5.69
N ASP A 66 -8.30 4.13 5.52
CA ASP A 66 -8.19 5.54 5.85
C ASP A 66 -9.01 6.42 4.90
N GLU A 67 -9.01 6.06 3.61
CA GLU A 67 -9.72 6.78 2.54
C GLU A 67 -11.23 6.79 2.75
N SER A 68 -11.82 5.64 3.07
CA SER A 68 -13.27 5.55 3.31
C SER A 68 -13.67 5.74 4.77
N GLN A 69 -12.71 5.75 5.70
CA GLN A 69 -12.95 5.75 7.16
C GLN A 69 -13.86 4.60 7.61
N MET A 70 -13.54 3.39 7.17
CA MET A 70 -14.33 2.18 7.44
C MET A 70 -13.47 1.00 7.89
N ILE A 71 -14.10 0.07 8.61
CA ILE A 71 -13.66 -1.32 8.77
C ILE A 71 -14.56 -2.21 7.93
N TYR A 72 -13.95 -3.15 7.21
CA TYR A 72 -14.63 -4.19 6.45
C TYR A 72 -14.31 -5.56 7.02
N ARG A 73 -15.32 -6.42 7.07
CA ARG A 73 -15.13 -7.87 7.18
C ARG A 73 -15.28 -8.48 5.80
N TRP A 74 -14.21 -9.08 5.31
CA TRP A 74 -14.18 -9.73 4.00
C TRP A 74 -13.97 -11.22 4.13
N SER A 75 -14.56 -12.00 3.23
CA SER A 75 -14.22 -13.41 3.05
C SER A 75 -14.34 -13.83 1.59
N LYS A 76 -13.58 -14.85 1.19
CA LYS A 76 -13.66 -15.40 -0.18
C LYS A 76 -15.08 -15.88 -0.56
N LYS A 77 -15.87 -16.32 0.42
CA LYS A 77 -17.22 -16.89 0.20
C LYS A 77 -18.29 -15.82 0.05
N ASN A 78 -18.24 -14.78 0.88
CA ASN A 78 -19.32 -13.80 1.01
C ASN A 78 -18.92 -12.39 0.54
N ASP A 79 -17.72 -12.24 -0.02
CA ASP A 79 -17.10 -10.94 -0.28
C ASP A 79 -17.08 -10.07 1.00
N VAL A 80 -17.29 -8.76 0.89
CA VAL A 80 -17.51 -7.88 2.03
C VAL A 80 -18.88 -8.16 2.65
N ASN A 81 -18.90 -8.72 3.86
CA ASN A 81 -20.14 -9.13 4.52
C ASN A 81 -20.54 -8.23 5.71
N GLU A 82 -19.60 -7.46 6.28
CA GLU A 82 -19.86 -6.46 7.32
C GLU A 82 -19.03 -5.20 7.06
N GLN A 83 -19.58 -4.03 7.39
CA GLN A 83 -18.91 -2.74 7.24
C GLN A 83 -19.27 -1.85 8.43
N TYR A 84 -18.28 -1.15 8.98
CA TYR A 84 -18.45 -0.27 10.14
C TYR A 84 -17.76 1.06 9.89
N SER A 85 -18.47 2.16 10.13
CA SER A 85 -17.85 3.50 10.10
C SER A 85 -16.90 3.67 11.27
N LEU A 86 -15.72 4.21 10.98
CA LEU A 86 -14.70 4.54 11.95
C LEU A 86 -14.69 6.05 12.22
N PRO A 87 -14.94 6.49 13.47
CA PRO A 87 -14.73 7.87 13.87
C PRO A 87 -13.24 8.13 14.18
N ILE A 88 -12.33 7.65 13.33
CA ILE A 88 -10.88 7.72 13.51
C ILE A 88 -10.26 8.29 12.23
N ASN A 89 -9.41 9.31 12.37
CA ASN A 89 -8.64 9.81 11.23
C ASN A 89 -7.40 8.94 10.98
N LYS A 90 -7.08 8.69 9.71
CA LYS A 90 -5.90 7.93 9.26
C LYS A 90 -5.67 6.62 10.02
N ALA A 91 -6.65 5.73 9.97
CA ALA A 91 -6.50 4.39 10.53
C ALA A 91 -5.71 3.49 9.57
N GLU A 92 -4.59 2.93 10.01
CA GLU A 92 -3.59 2.26 9.16
C GLU A 92 -3.45 0.75 9.45
N GLY A 93 -3.85 0.32 10.64
CA GLY A 93 -3.71 -1.07 11.07
C GLY A 93 -4.92 -1.55 11.84
N VAL A 94 -5.25 -2.84 11.66
CA VAL A 94 -6.33 -3.51 12.37
C VAL A 94 -5.91 -4.92 12.81
N ALA A 95 -6.31 -5.31 14.02
CA ALA A 95 -6.12 -6.66 14.54
C ALA A 95 -7.40 -7.14 15.24
N TYR A 96 -7.70 -8.43 15.15
CA TYR A 96 -8.88 -9.04 15.78
C TYR A 96 -8.49 -10.14 16.76
N ASN A 97 -9.05 -10.06 17.97
CA ASN A 97 -8.97 -11.09 18.99
C ASN A 97 -10.29 -11.87 19.02
N ALA A 98 -10.24 -13.09 18.50
CA ALA A 98 -11.40 -13.97 18.42
C ALA A 98 -11.88 -14.51 19.77
N ILE A 99 -11.03 -14.53 20.81
CA ILE A 99 -11.38 -15.06 22.13
C ILE A 99 -12.38 -14.15 22.83
N ASN A 100 -12.24 -12.83 22.65
CA ASN A 100 -13.06 -11.84 23.35
C ASN A 100 -13.82 -10.88 22.40
N GLY A 101 -13.81 -11.18 21.08
CA GLY A 101 -14.55 -10.39 20.09
C GLY A 101 -14.08 -8.94 19.96
N ARG A 102 -12.81 -8.66 20.24
CA ARG A 102 -12.27 -7.30 20.20
C ARG A 102 -11.50 -7.03 18.93
N LEU A 103 -11.76 -5.87 18.34
CA LEU A 103 -11.02 -5.33 17.21
C LEU A 103 -10.19 -4.13 17.69
N TYR A 104 -8.91 -4.13 17.35
CA TYR A 104 -7.94 -3.10 17.70
C TYR A 104 -7.58 -2.37 16.42
N ALA A 105 -7.71 -1.04 16.41
CA ALA A 105 -7.31 -0.20 15.28
C ALA A 105 -6.28 0.83 15.75
N VAL A 106 -5.28 1.12 14.92
CA VAL A 106 -4.28 2.16 15.21
C VAL A 106 -4.43 3.32 14.24
N SER A 107 -4.28 4.54 14.77
CA SER A 107 -4.25 5.78 14.00
C SER A 107 -2.86 6.40 14.06
N ASP A 108 -2.27 6.61 12.89
CA ASP A 108 -0.98 7.28 12.77
C ASP A 108 -1.11 8.78 13.08
N SER A 109 -2.18 9.44 12.64
CA SER A 109 -2.35 10.88 12.88
C SER A 109 -2.63 11.22 14.34
N GLU A 110 -3.21 10.29 15.09
CA GLU A 110 -3.63 10.54 16.47
C GLU A 110 -2.69 9.90 17.50
N ALA A 111 -1.72 9.09 17.05
CA ALA A 111 -0.82 8.32 17.89
C ALA A 111 -1.57 7.50 18.97
N ARG A 112 -2.69 6.89 18.57
CA ARG A 112 -3.62 6.19 19.47
C ARG A 112 -4.03 4.83 18.93
N MET A 113 -4.34 3.93 19.86
CA MET A 113 -5.01 2.67 19.59
C MET A 113 -6.44 2.72 20.11
N TYR A 114 -7.37 2.29 19.28
CA TYR A 114 -8.79 2.19 19.55
C TYR A 114 -9.19 0.73 19.71
N VAL A 115 -10.14 0.47 20.60
CA VAL A 115 -10.66 -0.88 20.86
C VAL A 115 -12.16 -0.87 20.64
N PHE A 116 -12.62 -1.74 19.76
CA PHE A 116 -14.03 -1.93 19.43
C PHE A 116 -14.48 -3.32 19.86
N SER A 117 -15.70 -3.40 20.39
CA SER A 117 -16.39 -4.67 20.61
C SER A 117 -17.20 -5.01 19.36
N ILE A 118 -16.90 -6.15 18.75
CA ILE A 118 -17.70 -6.70 17.65
C ILE A 118 -18.73 -7.64 18.27
N ASN A 119 -19.96 -7.16 18.42
CA ASN A 119 -21.08 -8.01 18.80
C ASN A 119 -21.56 -8.75 17.54
N GLY A 120 -21.07 -9.96 17.30
CA GLY A 120 -21.37 -10.69 16.06
C GLY A 120 -20.84 -12.13 16.04
N GLY A 121 -21.46 -12.98 16.86
CA GLY A 121 -21.45 -14.44 16.73
C GLY A 121 -22.88 -14.90 16.47
#